data_AF-A0A7K0N3X9-F1
#
_entry.id   AF-A0A7K0N3X9-F1
#
_cell.length_a   1.000
_cell.length_b   1.000
_cell.length_c   1.000
_cell.angle_alpha   90.00
_cell.angle_beta   90.00
_cell.angle_gamma   90.00
#
_symmetry.space_group_name_H-M   'P 1'
#
loop_
_entity.id
_entity.type
_entity.pdbx_description
1 polymer ?
#
loop_
_entity_poly.entity_id
_entity_poly.type
_entity_poly.pdbx_seq_one_letter_code
_entity_poly.pdbx_strand_id
1 'polypeptide(L)'
;MFELLFFTILIYLFLNRTKRRKKLRGLDAELRDLVENSNDATGIGLDIKHFLLSVINDDDNDVEKFSDRQLAEAQRILDRAGPGALYWMTEIAAQLAFLGAAQINGIPTNVNHELGESATAADIVKVVIRP
;
A
#
# COMPACT_ATOMS: atom_id res chain seq x y z
N MET A 1 26.57 54.35 16.87
CA MET A 1 27.12 53.10 17.47
C MET A 1 26.03 52.20 18.07
N PHE A 2 25.04 52.74 18.78
CA PHE A 2 23.94 51.93 19.38
C PHE A 2 22.92 51.37 18.37
N GLU A 3 22.67 52.05 17.25
CA GLU A 3 21.72 51.58 16.23
C GLU A 3 22.17 50.25 15.58
N LEU A 4 23.47 50.10 15.29
CA LEU A 4 24.02 48.85 14.75
C LEU A 4 23.84 47.68 15.72
N LEU A 5 24.03 47.91 17.02
CA LEU A 5 23.81 46.90 18.06
C LEU A 5 22.32 46.53 18.20
N PHE A 6 21.42 47.48 17.99
CA PHE A 6 19.99 47.24 18.03
C PHE A 6 19.53 46.37 16.85
N PHE A 7 20.03 46.66 15.63
CA PHE A 7 19.74 45.85 14.45
C PHE A 7 20.31 44.43 14.55
N THR A 8 21.51 44.25 15.11
CA THR A 8 22.07 42.89 15.29
C THR A 8 21.27 42.05 16.29
N ILE A 9 20.77 42.66 17.37
CA ILE A 9 19.89 41.98 18.33
C ILE A 9 18.55 41.59 17.70
N LEU A 10 17.96 42.47 16.88
CA LEU A 10 16.70 42.18 16.18
C LEU A 10 16.86 41.06 15.16
N ILE A 11 17.94 41.07 14.37
CA ILE A 11 18.25 40.00 13.39
C ILE A 11 18.50 38.68 14.12
N TYR A 12 19.24 38.71 15.24
CA TYR A 12 19.48 37.52 16.06
C TYR A 12 18.18 36.93 16.62
N LEU A 13 17.29 37.77 17.17
CA LEU A 13 15.98 37.32 17.67
C LEU A 13 15.07 36.81 16.56
N PHE A 14 15.11 37.42 15.37
CA PHE A 14 14.33 36.99 14.21
C PHE A 14 14.79 35.63 13.69
N LEU A 15 16.11 35.41 13.57
CA LEU A 15 16.70 34.12 13.20
C LEU A 15 16.48 33.04 14.26
N ASN A 16 16.34 33.41 15.55
CA ASN A 16 16.10 32.45 16.62
C ASN A 16 14.60 32.10 16.78
N ARG A 17 13.68 32.93 16.27
CA ARG A 17 12.23 32.65 16.25
C ARG A 17 11.83 31.58 15.23
N THR A 18 12.58 31.42 14.13
CA THR A 18 12.31 30.40 13.10
C THR A 18 12.76 29.00 13.49
N LYS A 19 13.55 28.86 14.56
CA LYS A 19 13.76 27.57 15.24
C LYS A 19 12.53 27.22 16.08
N ARG A 20 11.39 26.98 15.40
CA ARG A 20 10.30 26.21 16.00
C ARG A 20 10.94 24.95 16.57
N ARG A 21 10.87 24.79 17.89
CA ARG A 21 11.28 23.55 18.55
C ARG A 21 10.63 22.42 17.79
N LYS A 22 11.40 21.62 17.04
CA LYS A 22 10.96 20.29 16.66
C LYS A 22 10.60 19.67 18.00
N LYS A 23 9.31 19.43 18.26
CA LYS A 23 8.90 18.61 19.38
C LYS A 23 9.76 17.36 19.26
N LEU A 24 10.61 17.10 20.26
CA LEU A 24 11.26 15.80 20.39
C LEU A 24 10.10 14.82 20.53
N ARG A 25 9.73 14.19 19.41
CA ARG A 25 8.84 13.02 19.42
C ARG A 25 9.69 12.00 20.16
N GLY A 26 9.24 11.59 21.35
CA GLY A 26 10.02 10.66 22.17
C GLY A 26 10.30 9.38 21.40
N LEU A 27 11.29 8.61 21.86
CA LEU A 27 11.58 7.28 21.33
C LEU A 27 10.29 6.45 21.18
N ASP A 28 9.35 6.54 22.12
CA ASP A 28 8.05 5.88 22.06
C ASP A 28 7.12 6.40 20.96
N ALA A 29 7.20 7.69 20.59
CA ALA A 29 6.43 8.24 19.48
C ALA A 29 7.06 7.89 18.13
N GLU A 30 8.39 7.78 18.05
CA GLU A 30 9.07 7.25 16.86
C GLU A 30 8.90 5.74 16.75
N LEU A 31 8.90 4.99 17.86
CA LEU A 31 8.58 3.57 17.91
C LEU A 31 7.12 3.32 17.59
N ARG A 32 6.18 4.15 18.05
CA ARG A 32 4.77 4.06 17.65
C ARG A 32 4.58 4.44 16.19
N ASP A 33 5.27 5.45 15.69
CA ASP A 33 5.28 5.80 14.26
C ASP A 33 5.90 4.66 13.45
N LEU A 34 7.01 4.05 13.89
CA LEU A 34 7.61 2.87 13.27
C LEU A 34 6.73 1.63 13.37
N VAL A 35 5.99 1.41 14.46
CA VAL A 35 5.08 0.26 14.64
C VAL A 35 3.78 0.47 13.86
N GLU A 36 3.26 1.69 13.77
CA GLU A 36 2.18 2.08 12.86
C GLU A 36 2.65 1.99 11.39
N ASN A 37 3.94 2.26 11.09
CA ASN A 37 4.54 2.17 9.76
C ASN A 37 5.16 0.78 9.43
N SER A 38 5.32 -0.12 10.40
CA SER A 38 5.86 -1.50 10.24
C SER A 38 4.75 -2.54 10.19
N ASN A 39 3.52 -2.09 9.90
CA ASN A 39 2.56 -2.89 9.17
C ASN A 39 3.19 -3.21 7.81
N ASP A 40 4.01 -4.27 7.80
CA ASP A 40 4.88 -4.65 6.70
C ASP A 40 4.09 -4.67 5.39
N ALA A 41 4.35 -3.69 4.51
CA ALA A 41 3.60 -3.52 3.26
C ALA A 41 3.63 -4.82 2.43
N THR A 42 4.75 -5.54 2.50
CA THR A 42 4.99 -6.91 2.03
C THR A 42 3.95 -7.89 2.60
N GLY A 43 3.79 -7.92 3.93
CA GLY A 43 2.87 -8.81 4.63
C GLY A 43 1.39 -8.46 4.41
N ILE A 44 1.07 -7.17 4.28
CA ILE A 44 -0.28 -6.72 3.89
C ILE A 44 -0.58 -7.11 2.44
N GLY A 45 0.34 -6.85 1.52
CA GLY A 45 0.21 -7.25 0.12
C GLY A 45 0.02 -8.76 -0.03
N LEU A 46 0.74 -9.55 0.79
CA LEU A 46 0.59 -11.00 0.82
C LEU A 46 -0.78 -11.46 1.31
N ASP A 47 -1.32 -10.86 2.38
CA ASP A 47 -2.68 -11.18 2.85
C ASP A 47 -3.74 -10.81 1.80
N ILE A 48 -3.61 -9.65 1.16
CA ILE A 48 -4.52 -9.23 0.08
C ILE A 48 -4.42 -10.19 -1.11
N LYS A 49 -3.21 -10.64 -1.47
CA LYS A 49 -2.99 -11.68 -2.49
C LYS A 49 -3.70 -12.98 -2.15
N HIS A 50 -3.55 -13.45 -0.91
CA HIS A 50 -4.20 -14.69 -0.46
C HIS A 50 -5.71 -14.56 -0.44
N PHE A 51 -6.23 -13.41 -0.02
CA PHE A 51 -7.66 -13.13 -0.05
C PHE A 51 -8.21 -13.15 -1.48
N LEU A 52 -7.51 -12.51 -2.43
CA LEU A 52 -7.89 -12.53 -3.85
C LEU A 52 -7.89 -13.95 -4.43
N LEU A 53 -6.87 -14.76 -4.10
CA LEU A 53 -6.82 -16.17 -4.52
C LEU A 53 -7.94 -16.99 -3.89
N SER A 54 -8.32 -16.73 -2.63
CA SER A 54 -9.48 -17.37 -1.99
C SER A 54 -10.77 -17.00 -2.71
N VAL A 55 -10.97 -15.74 -3.08
CA VAL A 55 -12.17 -15.28 -3.81
C VAL A 55 -12.28 -15.96 -5.17
N ILE A 56 -11.16 -16.10 -5.90
CA ILE A 56 -11.14 -16.83 -7.18
C ILE A 56 -11.50 -18.30 -6.98
N ASN A 57 -10.87 -18.95 -5.99
CA ASN A 57 -11.18 -20.35 -5.67
C ASN A 57 -12.64 -20.55 -5.25
N ASP A 58 -13.19 -19.62 -4.48
CA ASP A 58 -14.59 -19.66 -4.05
C ASP A 58 -15.54 -19.52 -5.26
N ASP A 59 -15.23 -18.65 -6.22
CA ASP A 59 -15.98 -18.51 -7.48
C ASP A 59 -15.90 -19.79 -8.34
N ASP A 60 -14.72 -20.40 -8.45
CA ASP A 60 -14.51 -21.66 -9.18
C ASP A 60 -15.28 -22.84 -8.56
N ASN A 61 -15.59 -22.79 -7.26
CA ASN A 61 -16.30 -23.83 -6.52
C ASN A 61 -17.77 -23.47 -6.23
N ASP A 62 -18.33 -22.45 -6.90
CA ASP A 62 -19.72 -21.98 -6.75
C ASP A 62 -20.11 -21.68 -5.29
N VAL A 63 -19.15 -21.19 -4.51
CA VAL A 63 -19.35 -20.78 -3.12
C VAL A 63 -20.09 -19.45 -3.10
N GLU A 64 -20.98 -19.27 -2.11
CA GLU A 64 -21.73 -18.04 -1.93
C GLU A 64 -20.82 -16.80 -1.83
N LYS A 65 -21.06 -15.85 -2.74
CA LYS A 65 -20.35 -14.56 -2.78
C LYS A 65 -20.75 -13.72 -1.59
N PHE A 66 -19.78 -13.03 -0.99
CA PHE A 66 -20.00 -12.20 0.20
C PHE A 66 -20.53 -12.98 1.40
N SER A 67 -20.15 -14.27 1.51
CA SER A 67 -20.45 -15.06 2.70
C SER A 67 -19.86 -14.42 3.96
N ASP A 68 -20.47 -14.67 5.11
CA ASP A 68 -20.02 -14.15 6.41
C ASP A 68 -18.53 -14.46 6.67
N ARG A 69 -18.06 -15.63 6.23
CA ARG A 69 -16.66 -16.02 6.30
C ARG A 69 -15.76 -15.08 5.49
N GLN A 70 -16.12 -14.79 4.24
CA GLN A 70 -15.34 -13.90 3.38
C GLN A 70 -15.35 -12.47 3.92
N LEU A 71 -16.49 -11.97 4.38
CA LEU A 71 -16.62 -10.64 4.96
C LEU A 71 -15.82 -10.49 6.26
N ALA A 72 -15.81 -11.51 7.11
CA ALA A 72 -15.01 -11.52 8.33
C ALA A 72 -13.51 -11.47 8.02
N GLU A 73 -13.05 -12.23 7.02
CA GLU A 73 -11.65 -12.21 6.60
C GLU A 73 -11.27 -10.87 5.94
N ALA A 74 -12.14 -10.31 5.11
CA ALA A 74 -11.96 -8.98 4.54
C ALA A 74 -11.83 -7.91 5.64
N GLN A 75 -12.69 -7.96 6.67
CA GLN A 75 -12.63 -7.04 7.80
C GLN A 75 -11.31 -7.18 8.56
N ARG A 76 -10.83 -8.40 8.82
CA ARG A 76 -9.53 -8.65 9.46
C ARG A 76 -8.38 -8.00 8.69
N ILE A 77 -8.39 -8.10 7.37
CA ILE A 77 -7.38 -7.49 6.50
C ILE A 77 -7.52 -5.97 6.51
N LEU A 78 -8.73 -5.43 6.44
CA LEU A 78 -9.00 -3.99 6.50
C LEU A 78 -8.56 -3.37 7.84
N ASP A 79 -8.84 -4.03 8.96
CA ASP A 79 -8.44 -3.58 10.29
C ASP A 79 -6.92 -3.53 10.43
N ARG A 80 -6.22 -4.50 9.80
CA ARG A 80 -4.76 -4.53 9.81
C ARG A 80 -4.15 -3.50 8.86
N ALA A 81 -4.65 -3.41 7.63
CA ALA A 81 -4.05 -2.63 6.56
C ALA A 81 -4.49 -1.16 6.52
N GLY A 82 -5.65 -0.85 7.12
CA GLY A 82 -6.23 0.49 7.11
C GLY A 82 -6.41 1.03 5.68
N PRO A 83 -6.14 2.34 5.45
CA PRO A 83 -6.20 2.94 4.11
C PRO A 83 -5.31 2.27 3.07
N GLY A 84 -4.24 1.57 3.50
CA GLY A 84 -3.33 0.85 2.63
C GLY A 84 -4.02 -0.28 1.85
N ALA A 85 -5.06 -0.90 2.40
CA ALA A 85 -5.83 -1.92 1.69
C ALA A 85 -6.46 -1.37 0.40
N LEU A 86 -7.05 -0.17 0.47
CA LEU A 86 -7.68 0.44 -0.71
C LEU A 86 -6.63 0.77 -1.78
N TYR A 87 -5.46 1.26 -1.38
CA TYR A 87 -4.36 1.51 -2.30
C TYR A 87 -3.91 0.22 -3.00
N TRP A 88 -3.62 -0.84 -2.24
CA TRP A 88 -3.23 -2.14 -2.78
C TRP A 88 -4.26 -2.71 -3.75
N MET A 89 -5.54 -2.74 -3.36
CA MET A 89 -6.61 -3.26 -4.22
C MET A 89 -6.74 -2.44 -5.52
N THR A 90 -6.60 -1.11 -5.43
CA THR A 90 -6.67 -0.23 -6.61
C THR A 90 -5.48 -0.43 -7.53
N GLU A 91 -4.28 -0.61 -6.96
CA GLU A 91 -3.05 -0.83 -7.72
C GLU A 91 -3.09 -2.17 -8.45
N ILE A 92 -3.51 -3.25 -7.78
CA ILE A 92 -3.76 -4.55 -8.39
C ILE A 92 -4.79 -4.43 -9.52
N ALA A 93 -5.92 -3.74 -9.28
CA ALA A 93 -6.97 -3.56 -10.29
C ALA A 93 -6.44 -2.82 -11.53
N ALA A 94 -5.59 -1.80 -11.35
CA ALA A 94 -4.96 -1.08 -12.46
C ALA A 94 -4.02 -1.99 -13.26
N GLN A 95 -3.22 -2.82 -12.59
CA GLN A 95 -2.34 -3.79 -13.26
C GLN A 95 -3.13 -4.83 -14.05
N LEU A 96 -4.19 -5.39 -13.47
CA LEU A 96 -5.06 -6.36 -14.17
C LEU A 96 -5.77 -5.73 -15.38
N ALA A 97 -6.24 -4.47 -15.26
CA ALA A 97 -6.83 -3.74 -16.37
C ALA A 97 -5.80 -3.49 -17.50
N PHE A 98 -4.56 -3.16 -17.16
CA PHE A 98 -3.47 -3.04 -18.14
C PHE A 98 -3.23 -4.35 -18.88
N LEU A 99 -3.18 -5.49 -18.17
CA LEU A 99 -3.03 -6.80 -18.80
C LEU A 99 -4.20 -7.15 -19.71
N GLY A 100 -5.44 -6.86 -19.29
CA GLY A 100 -6.63 -7.05 -20.13
C GLY A 100 -6.58 -6.20 -21.41
N ALA A 101 -6.18 -4.94 -21.30
CA ALA A 101 -5.99 -4.06 -22.46
C ALA A 101 -4.86 -4.56 -23.38
N ALA A 102 -3.75 -5.04 -22.82
CA ALA A 102 -2.65 -5.61 -23.59
C ALA A 102 -3.11 -6.85 -24.38
N GLN A 103 -3.88 -7.74 -23.74
CA GLN A 103 -4.45 -8.93 -24.38
C GLN A 103 -5.39 -8.57 -25.54
N ILE A 104 -6.30 -7.61 -25.34
CA ILE A 104 -7.24 -7.15 -26.39
C ILE A 104 -6.48 -6.58 -27.60
N ASN A 105 -5.39 -5.87 -27.36
CA ASN A 105 -4.61 -5.22 -28.41
C ASN A 105 -3.47 -6.11 -28.98
N GLY A 106 -3.32 -7.35 -28.51
CA GLY A 106 -2.24 -8.25 -28.94
C GLY A 106 -0.84 -7.76 -28.56
N ILE A 107 -0.71 -6.98 -27.49
CA ILE A 107 0.57 -6.47 -27.00
C ILE A 107 1.18 -7.53 -26.06
N PRO A 108 2.38 -8.07 -26.35
CA PRO A 108 3.01 -9.05 -25.49
C PRO A 108 3.44 -8.41 -24.16
N THR A 109 3.17 -9.10 -23.05
CA THR A 109 3.61 -8.69 -21.71
C THR A 109 4.62 -9.70 -21.12
N ASN A 110 5.30 -9.31 -20.05
CA ASN A 110 6.13 -10.21 -19.26
C ASN A 110 5.33 -11.39 -18.69
N VAL A 111 4.04 -11.19 -18.38
CA VAL A 111 3.15 -12.25 -17.89
C VAL A 111 2.89 -13.31 -18.98
N ASN A 112 2.73 -12.89 -20.24
CA ASN A 112 2.58 -13.83 -21.36
C ASN A 112 3.83 -14.70 -21.54
N HIS A 113 5.02 -14.12 -21.36
CA HIS A 113 6.27 -14.86 -21.45
C HIS A 113 6.46 -15.85 -20.29
N GLU A 114 5.98 -15.50 -19.09
CA GLU A 114 6.13 -16.32 -17.88
C GLU A 114 5.10 -17.45 -17.81
N LEU A 115 3.84 -17.21 -18.22
CA LEU A 115 2.73 -18.15 -18.07
C LEU A 115 2.27 -18.83 -19.37
N GLY A 116 2.67 -18.32 -20.53
CA GLY A 116 2.21 -18.81 -21.83
C GLY A 116 0.74 -18.47 -22.12
N GLU A 117 0.12 -19.21 -23.06
CA GLU A 117 -1.22 -18.90 -23.60
C GLU A 117 -2.40 -19.49 -22.80
N SER A 118 -2.14 -20.36 -21.82
CA SER A 118 -3.17 -21.06 -21.03
C SER A 118 -3.20 -20.67 -19.55
N ALA A 119 -2.77 -19.45 -19.25
CA ALA A 119 -2.74 -18.93 -17.89
C ALA A 119 -4.15 -18.81 -17.28
N THR A 120 -4.33 -19.32 -16.06
CA THR A 120 -5.57 -19.09 -15.30
C THR A 120 -5.55 -17.73 -14.61
N ALA A 121 -6.72 -17.23 -14.18
CA ALA A 121 -6.80 -16.01 -13.38
C ALA A 121 -5.94 -16.09 -12.10
N ALA A 122 -5.91 -17.26 -11.45
CA ALA A 122 -5.07 -17.50 -10.28
C ALA A 122 -3.58 -17.43 -10.60
N ASP A 123 -3.15 -17.91 -11.78
CA ASP A 123 -1.74 -17.85 -12.18
C ASP A 123 -1.29 -16.42 -12.48
N ILE A 124 -2.14 -15.63 -13.14
CA ILE A 124 -1.90 -14.21 -13.36
C ILE A 124 -1.72 -13.49 -12.02
N VAL A 125 -2.63 -13.70 -11.07
CA VAL A 125 -2.55 -13.11 -9.72
C VAL A 125 -1.25 -13.48 -9.01
N LYS A 126 -0.79 -14.73 -9.14
CA LYS A 126 0.46 -15.19 -8.51
C LYS A 126 1.71 -14.48 -9.04
N VAL A 127 1.75 -14.20 -10.35
CA VAL A 127 2.88 -13.56 -11.03
C VAL A 127 2.88 -12.04 -10.85
N VAL A 128 1.70 -11.44 -10.94
CA VAL A 128 1.49 -9.99 -10.89
C VAL A 128 1.70 -9.46 -9.47
N ILE A 129 1.11 -10.13 -8.48
CA ILE A 129 1.23 -9.71 -7.08
C ILE A 129 2.42 -10.42 -6.45
N ARG A 130 3.57 -9.75 -6.40
CA ARG A 130 4.78 -10.29 -5.76
C ARG A 130 4.78 -9.92 -4.27
N PRO A 131 5.26 -10.83 -3.38
CA PRO A 131 5.48 -10.50 -1.98
C PRO A 131 6.50 -9.36 -1.86
#